data_AF-A0A537DY25-F1
#
_entry.id   AF-A0A537DY25-F1
#
_cell.length_a   1.000
_cell.length_b   1.000
_cell.length_c   1.000
_cell.angle_alpha   90.00
_cell.angle_beta   90.00
_cell.angle_gamma   90.00
#
_symmetry.space_group_name_H-M   'P 1'
#
loop_
_entity.id
_entity.type
_entity.pdbx_description
1 polymer ?
#
loop_
_entity_poly.entity_id
_entity_poly.type
_entity_poly.pdbx_seq_one_letter_code
_entity_poly.pdbx_strand_id
1 'polypeptide(L)'
;MTEMNREKAYFRLAGIMRLQMSSELDLQRQKRALEIRRKMLLSRGKQVEAKAPQLTQLPREIVRKILAGRGPEVMETARSYYPAEVERLEENIAALVADGRLKGPISGEELYAFLRKLGLVFHMDVKIRIKEHGELKSIEEKLRQSST
;
A
#
# COMPACT_ATOMS: atom_id res chain seq x y z
N MET A 1 51.50 -24.18 60.38
CA MET A 1 50.04 -24.35 60.22
C MET A 1 49.32 -23.12 59.63
N THR A 2 50.05 -22.13 59.08
CA THR A 2 49.49 -20.80 58.77
C THR A 2 49.20 -20.56 57.29
N GLU A 3 49.87 -21.26 56.37
CA GLU A 3 49.68 -21.08 54.91
C GLU A 3 48.44 -21.79 54.37
N MET A 4 48.17 -23.02 54.85
CA MET A 4 46.99 -23.80 54.43
C MET A 4 45.66 -23.10 54.75
N ASN A 5 45.65 -22.18 55.72
CA ASN A 5 44.46 -21.40 56.07
C ASN A 5 44.29 -20.17 55.16
N ARG A 6 45.39 -19.60 54.65
CA ARG A 6 45.35 -18.48 53.68
C ARG A 6 44.85 -18.97 52.32
N GLU A 7 45.33 -20.11 51.85
CA GLU A 7 44.92 -20.68 50.55
C GLU A 7 43.42 -20.98 50.51
N LYS A 8 42.89 -21.61 51.58
CA LYS A 8 41.45 -21.86 51.73
C LYS A 8 40.62 -20.57 51.78
N ALA A 9 41.15 -19.49 52.37
CA ALA A 9 40.50 -18.19 52.38
C ALA A 9 40.47 -17.55 50.97
N TYR A 10 41.55 -17.65 50.19
CA TYR A 10 41.60 -17.18 48.81
C TYR A 10 40.62 -17.93 47.90
N PHE A 11 40.52 -19.26 48.02
CA PHE A 11 39.55 -20.03 47.24
C PHE A 11 38.10 -19.66 47.55
N ARG A 12 37.76 -19.40 48.83
CA ARG A 12 36.42 -18.92 49.21
C ARG A 12 36.13 -17.52 48.66
N LEU A 13 37.07 -16.58 48.79
CA LEU A 13 36.91 -15.23 48.27
C LEU A 13 36.81 -15.20 46.74
N ALA A 14 37.63 -15.99 46.03
CA ALA A 14 37.56 -16.13 44.58
C ALA A 14 36.23 -16.75 44.11
N GLY A 15 35.69 -17.70 44.87
CA GLY A 15 34.35 -18.27 44.61
C GLY A 15 33.23 -17.25 44.75
N ILE A 16 33.25 -16.45 45.83
CA ILE A 16 32.27 -15.38 46.06
C ILE A 16 32.36 -14.32 44.96
N MET A 17 33.57 -13.90 44.62
CA MET A 17 33.80 -12.91 43.56
C MET A 17 33.32 -13.43 42.19
N ARG A 18 33.56 -14.71 41.88
CA ARG A 18 33.06 -15.34 40.64
C ARG A 18 31.53 -15.35 40.57
N LEU A 19 30.85 -15.67 41.67
CA LEU A 19 29.40 -15.65 41.77
C LEU A 19 28.82 -14.24 41.60
N GLN A 20 29.46 -13.24 42.21
CA GLN A 20 29.06 -11.84 42.04
C GLN A 20 29.25 -11.36 40.61
N MET A 21 30.36 -11.72 39.95
CA MET A 21 30.61 -11.38 38.55
C MET A 21 29.59 -12.05 37.60
N SER A 22 29.24 -13.32 37.82
CA SER A 22 28.18 -13.97 37.02
C SER A 22 26.82 -13.27 37.19
N SER A 23 26.47 -12.89 38.42
CA SER A 23 25.22 -12.19 38.70
C SER A 23 25.17 -10.81 38.04
N GLU A 24 26.28 -10.07 38.06
CA GLU A 24 26.38 -8.76 37.40
C GLU A 24 26.27 -8.87 35.87
N LEU A 25 26.91 -9.87 35.27
CA LEU A 25 26.82 -10.15 33.83
C LEU A 25 25.39 -10.51 33.41
N ASP A 26 24.69 -11.31 34.22
CA ASP A 26 23.31 -11.69 33.94
C ASP A 26 22.35 -10.48 34.07
N LEU A 27 22.59 -9.61 35.05
CA LEU A 27 21.88 -8.33 35.19
C LEU A 27 22.09 -7.41 33.98
N GLN A 28 23.32 -7.33 33.46
CA GLN A 28 23.62 -6.56 32.26
C GLN A 28 22.91 -7.14 31.02
N ARG A 29 22.89 -8.48 30.87
CA ARG A 29 22.17 -9.16 29.78
C ARG A 29 20.67 -8.88 29.83
N GLN A 30 20.06 -8.93 31.03
CA GLN A 30 18.64 -8.61 31.21
C GLN A 30 18.33 -7.16 30.84
N LYS A 31 19.16 -6.20 31.27
CA LYS A 31 19.01 -4.78 30.89
C LYS A 31 19.10 -4.57 29.38
N ARG A 32 20.08 -5.18 28.71
CA ARG A 32 20.21 -5.12 27.24
C ARG A 32 19.02 -5.73 26.51
N ALA A 33 18.52 -6.87 26.98
CA ALA A 33 17.34 -7.51 26.40
C ALA A 33 16.08 -6.63 26.51
N LEU A 34 15.89 -5.95 27.65
CA LEU A 34 14.79 -5.00 27.85
C LEU A 34 14.93 -3.77 26.95
N GLU A 35 16.13 -3.23 26.77
CA GLU A 35 16.38 -2.13 25.84
C GLU A 35 16.08 -2.52 24.39
N ILE A 36 16.50 -3.71 23.95
CA ILE A 36 16.20 -4.22 22.60
C ILE A 36 14.69 -4.40 22.44
N ARG A 37 14.01 -5.01 23.42
CA ARG A 37 12.55 -5.16 23.40
C ARG A 37 11.85 -3.80 23.33
N ARG A 38 12.30 -2.82 24.12
CA ARG A 38 11.76 -1.45 24.12
C ARG A 38 12.00 -0.76 22.78
N LYS A 39 13.19 -0.90 22.19
CA LYS A 39 13.50 -0.37 20.84
C LYS A 39 12.66 -1.05 19.75
N MET A 40 12.42 -2.37 19.84
CA MET A 40 11.55 -3.09 18.90
C MET A 40 10.08 -2.67 19.02
N LEU A 41 9.59 -2.41 20.24
CA LEU A 41 8.24 -1.89 20.46
C LEU A 41 8.10 -0.45 19.95
N LEU A 42 9.12 0.39 20.17
CA LEU A 42 9.15 1.77 19.67
C LEU A 42 9.34 1.85 18.15
N SER A 43 10.08 0.93 17.52
CA SER A 43 10.19 0.87 16.06
C SER A 43 8.92 0.36 15.42
N ARG A 44 8.22 -0.60 16.05
CA ARG A 44 6.84 -0.96 15.68
C ARG A 44 5.90 0.23 15.86
N GLY A 45 5.98 0.97 16.97
CA GLY A 45 5.20 2.18 17.22
C GLY A 45 5.45 3.29 16.21
N LYS A 46 6.71 3.59 15.86
CA LYS A 46 7.06 4.60 14.85
C LYS A 46 6.72 4.20 13.41
N GLN A 47 6.73 2.90 13.09
CA GLN A 47 6.19 2.40 11.82
C GLN A 47 4.65 2.50 11.77
N VAL A 48 3.98 2.52 12.92
CA VAL A 48 2.53 2.69 13.05
C VAL A 48 2.14 4.18 13.15
N GLU A 49 2.94 5.05 13.76
CA GLU A 49 2.63 6.48 13.92
C GLU A 49 2.93 7.33 12.67
N ALA A 50 3.74 6.84 11.73
CA ALA A 50 3.82 7.42 10.37
C ALA A 50 2.69 6.92 9.43
N LYS A 51 1.87 5.97 9.90
CA LYS A 51 0.62 5.55 9.25
C LYS A 51 -0.53 5.85 10.19
N ALA A 52 -0.92 7.12 10.25
CA ALA A 52 -2.29 7.48 10.65
C ALA A 52 -3.27 6.46 10.05
N PRO A 53 -4.35 6.08 10.76
CA PRO A 53 -5.25 5.01 10.37
C PRO A 53 -5.92 5.37 9.05
N GLN A 54 -5.24 5.05 7.94
CA GLN A 54 -5.88 4.89 6.66
C GLN A 54 -6.72 3.66 6.87
N LEU A 55 -8.00 3.89 7.19
CA LEU A 55 -9.10 3.02 6.78
C LEU A 55 -8.60 2.30 5.53
N THR A 56 -8.54 0.97 5.60
CA THR A 56 -8.04 0.08 4.55
C THR A 56 -8.89 0.30 3.31
N GLN A 57 -8.64 1.40 2.59
CA GLN A 57 -9.43 1.82 1.45
C GLN A 57 -9.19 0.74 0.42
N LEU A 58 -10.27 0.09 0.00
CA LEU A 58 -10.19 -0.94 -1.02
C LEU A 58 -9.49 -0.34 -2.25
N PRO A 59 -8.62 -1.09 -2.94
CA PRO A 59 -7.92 -0.61 -4.13
C PRO A 59 -8.85 0.11 -5.11
N ARG A 60 -10.04 -0.47 -5.32
CA ARG A 60 -11.12 0.10 -6.13
C ARG A 60 -11.55 1.50 -5.71
N GLU A 61 -11.64 1.79 -4.42
CA GLU A 61 -11.99 3.14 -3.93
C GLU A 61 -10.88 4.15 -4.19
N ILE A 62 -9.63 3.73 -4.04
CA ILE A 62 -8.45 4.57 -4.30
C ILE A 62 -8.40 4.93 -5.79
N VAL A 63 -8.56 3.92 -6.66
CA VAL A 63 -8.59 4.13 -8.11
C VAL A 63 -9.76 5.04 -8.50
N ARG A 64 -10.97 4.82 -7.97
CA ARG A 64 -12.14 5.63 -8.29
C ARG A 64 -11.96 7.12 -7.99
N LYS A 65 -11.15 7.49 -6.99
CA LYS A 65 -10.89 8.90 -6.63
C LYS A 65 -10.04 9.65 -7.65
N ILE A 66 -9.20 8.94 -8.41
CA ILE A 66 -8.33 9.56 -9.41
C ILE A 66 -8.97 9.59 -10.80
N LEU A 67 -10.09 8.90 -11.02
CA LEU A 67 -10.80 8.85 -12.29
C LEU A 67 -11.72 10.06 -12.47
N ALA A 68 -11.77 10.60 -13.68
CA ALA A 68 -12.61 11.72 -14.06
C ALA A 68 -13.51 11.39 -15.27
N GLY A 69 -14.59 12.15 -15.44
CA GLY A 69 -15.54 11.96 -16.53
C GLY A 69 -16.12 10.55 -16.55
N ARG A 70 -16.01 9.87 -17.70
CA ARG A 70 -16.46 8.47 -17.89
C ARG A 70 -15.49 7.42 -17.36
N GLY A 71 -14.39 7.81 -16.70
CA GLY A 71 -13.39 6.87 -16.16
C GLY A 71 -13.98 5.75 -15.28
N PRO A 72 -14.88 6.04 -14.32
CA PRO A 72 -15.50 5.00 -13.51
C PRO A 72 -16.31 3.98 -14.33
N GLU A 73 -16.99 4.44 -15.38
CA GLU A 73 -17.78 3.59 -16.28
C GLU A 73 -16.85 2.66 -17.07
N VAL A 74 -15.77 3.22 -17.63
CA VAL A 74 -14.75 2.46 -18.36
C VAL A 74 -14.16 1.35 -17.48
N MET A 75 -13.83 1.66 -16.22
CA MET A 75 -13.27 0.67 -15.29
C MET A 75 -14.30 -0.42 -14.92
N GLU A 76 -15.58 -0.05 -14.77
CA GLU A 76 -16.64 -1.02 -14.50
C GLU A 76 -16.87 -1.97 -15.66
N THR A 77 -16.92 -1.43 -16.89
CA THR A 77 -17.03 -2.25 -18.09
C THR A 77 -15.81 -3.14 -18.24
N ALA A 78 -14.59 -2.62 -18.05
CA ALA A 78 -13.38 -3.43 -18.08
C ALA A 78 -13.47 -4.61 -17.09
N ARG A 79 -13.95 -4.38 -15.86
CA ARG A 79 -14.09 -5.42 -14.83
C ARG A 79 -15.10 -6.51 -15.24
N SER A 80 -16.14 -6.15 -15.97
CA SER A 80 -17.12 -7.11 -16.46
C SER A 80 -16.55 -8.05 -17.52
N TYR A 81 -15.65 -7.54 -18.37
CA TYR A 81 -14.98 -8.34 -19.40
C TYR A 81 -13.77 -9.11 -18.87
N TYR A 82 -12.98 -8.51 -17.98
CA TYR A 82 -11.67 -9.01 -17.53
C TYR A 82 -11.52 -8.89 -16.00
N PRO A 83 -12.30 -9.65 -15.22
CA PRO A 83 -12.38 -9.45 -13.77
C PRO A 83 -11.03 -9.68 -13.06
N ALA A 84 -10.30 -10.73 -13.41
CA ALA A 84 -9.04 -11.09 -12.75
C ALA A 84 -7.90 -10.12 -13.10
N GLU A 85 -7.83 -9.69 -14.36
CA GLU A 85 -6.82 -8.76 -14.85
C GLU A 85 -7.06 -7.36 -14.30
N VAL A 86 -8.32 -6.92 -14.27
CA VAL A 86 -8.68 -5.60 -13.76
C VAL A 86 -8.50 -5.54 -12.25
N GLU A 87 -8.80 -6.59 -11.49
CA GLU A 87 -8.52 -6.64 -10.05
C GLU A 87 -7.03 -6.39 -9.75
N ARG A 88 -6.14 -7.13 -10.42
CA ARG A 88 -4.68 -6.92 -10.29
C ARG A 88 -4.24 -5.53 -10.76
N LEU A 89 -4.88 -5.01 -11.81
CA LEU A 89 -4.59 -3.67 -12.29
C LEU A 89 -4.99 -2.60 -11.26
N GLU A 90 -6.14 -2.75 -10.61
CA GLU A 90 -6.62 -1.84 -9.57
C GLU A 90 -5.70 -1.84 -8.35
N GLU A 91 -5.20 -3.00 -7.95
CA GLU A 91 -4.19 -3.14 -6.89
C GLU A 91 -2.91 -2.36 -7.22
N ASN A 92 -2.39 -2.54 -8.44
CA ASN A 92 -1.17 -1.87 -8.90
C ASN A 92 -1.36 -0.34 -8.99
N ILE A 93 -2.48 0.11 -9.55
CA ILE A 93 -2.80 1.53 -9.63
C ILE A 93 -2.94 2.12 -8.21
N ALA A 94 -3.65 1.44 -7.31
CA ALA A 94 -3.81 1.89 -5.93
C ALA A 94 -2.47 2.01 -5.20
N ALA A 95 -1.54 1.06 -5.40
CA ALA A 95 -0.20 1.13 -4.85
C ALA A 95 0.58 2.36 -5.38
N LEU A 96 0.49 2.65 -6.68
CA LEU A 96 1.15 3.83 -7.28
C LEU A 96 0.55 5.16 -6.80
N VAL A 97 -0.76 5.20 -6.53
CA VAL A 97 -1.43 6.37 -5.96
C VAL A 97 -1.02 6.56 -4.51
N ALA A 98 -0.97 5.49 -3.72
CA ALA A 98 -0.53 5.53 -2.33
C ALA A 98 0.92 6.00 -2.18
N ASP A 99 1.79 5.62 -3.13
CA ASP A 99 3.18 6.07 -3.22
C ASP A 99 3.31 7.51 -3.80
N GLY A 100 2.19 8.13 -4.19
CA GLY A 100 2.16 9.50 -4.74
C GLY A 100 2.77 9.64 -6.14
N ARG A 101 3.13 8.51 -6.79
CA ARG A 101 3.71 8.45 -8.13
C ARG A 101 2.68 8.62 -9.23
N LEU A 102 1.43 8.29 -8.95
CA LEU A 102 0.30 8.51 -9.84
C LEU A 102 -0.69 9.46 -9.18
N LYS A 103 -1.03 10.54 -9.87
CA LYS A 103 -2.02 11.52 -9.43
C LYS A 103 -3.05 11.72 -10.53
N GLY A 104 -4.31 11.81 -10.14
CA GLY A 104 -5.39 12.15 -11.06
C GLY A 104 -5.43 13.66 -11.39
N PRO A 105 -6.38 14.08 -12.22
CA PRO A 105 -7.46 13.27 -12.80
C PRO A 105 -7.02 12.46 -14.04
N ILE A 106 -7.44 11.21 -14.13
CA ILE A 106 -7.32 10.36 -15.33
C ILE A 106 -8.68 10.31 -16.03
N SER A 107 -8.72 10.71 -17.30
CA SER A 107 -9.95 10.72 -18.08
C SER A 107 -10.39 9.31 -18.50
N GLY A 108 -11.66 9.14 -18.88
CA GLY A 108 -12.16 7.86 -19.38
C GLY A 108 -11.52 7.44 -20.71
N GLU A 109 -11.25 8.42 -21.57
CA GLU A 109 -10.57 8.24 -22.85
C GLU A 109 -9.12 7.77 -22.64
N GLU A 110 -8.40 8.41 -21.70
CA GLU A 110 -7.03 8.04 -21.34
C GLU A 110 -6.98 6.63 -20.77
N LEU A 111 -7.87 6.31 -19.82
CA LEU A 111 -7.98 4.98 -19.23
C LEU A 111 -8.30 3.93 -20.29
N TYR A 112 -9.27 4.19 -21.17
CA TYR A 112 -9.66 3.26 -22.23
C TYR A 112 -8.50 3.01 -23.21
N ALA A 113 -7.79 4.06 -23.60
CA ALA A 113 -6.62 3.94 -24.47
C ALA A 113 -5.49 3.13 -23.80
N PHE A 114 -5.27 3.31 -22.50
CA PHE A 114 -4.30 2.54 -21.72
C PHE A 114 -4.68 1.06 -21.64
N LEU A 115 -5.93 0.74 -21.30
CA LEU A 115 -6.44 -0.63 -21.25
C LEU A 115 -6.30 -1.34 -22.61
N ARG A 116 -6.61 -0.64 -23.71
CA ARG A 116 -6.39 -1.18 -25.07
C ARG A 116 -4.92 -1.47 -25.36
N LYS A 117 -3.99 -0.62 -24.91
CA LYS A 117 -2.54 -0.87 -25.05
C LYS A 117 -2.07 -2.08 -24.24
N LEU A 118 -2.73 -2.38 -23.13
CA LEU A 118 -2.50 -3.60 -22.33
C LEU A 118 -3.14 -4.86 -22.94
N GLY A 119 -3.90 -4.74 -24.03
CA GLY A 119 -4.63 -5.84 -24.65
C GLY A 119 -6.02 -6.11 -24.06
N LEU A 120 -6.49 -5.26 -23.12
CA LEU A 120 -7.83 -5.34 -22.55
C LEU A 120 -8.81 -4.58 -23.46
N VAL A 121 -9.34 -5.28 -24.46
CA VAL A 121 -10.21 -4.68 -25.50
C VAL A 121 -11.66 -5.07 -25.25
N PHE A 122 -12.52 -4.08 -25.00
CA PHE A 122 -13.95 -4.28 -24.76
C PHE A 122 -14.78 -3.19 -25.45
N HIS A 123 -16.06 -3.47 -25.66
CA HIS A 123 -17.00 -2.53 -26.23
C HIS A 123 -17.57 -1.61 -25.15
N MET A 124 -17.75 -0.34 -25.48
CA MET A 124 -18.40 0.65 -24.64
C MET A 124 -19.68 1.10 -25.31
N ASP A 125 -20.76 1.24 -24.55
CA ASP A 125 -22.00 1.82 -25.07
C ASP A 125 -21.80 3.31 -25.30
N VAL A 126 -21.38 3.68 -26.52
CA VAL A 126 -21.16 5.08 -26.92
C VAL A 126 -22.39 5.61 -27.61
N LYS A 127 -23.08 6.57 -26.99
CA LYS A 127 -24.18 7.33 -27.60
C LYS A 127 -23.70 8.74 -27.93
N ILE A 128 -23.50 9.03 -29.21
CA ILE A 128 -23.02 10.36 -29.64
C ILE A 128 -24.23 11.25 -29.98
N ARG A 129 -24.34 12.38 -29.28
CA ARG A 129 -25.36 13.41 -29.49
C ARG A 129 -24.69 14.71 -29.91
N ILE A 130 -25.15 15.29 -31.01
CA ILE A 130 -24.67 16.56 -31.56
C ILE A 130 -25.73 17.63 -31.22
N LYS A 131 -25.30 18.76 -30.65
CA LYS A 131 -26.17 19.91 -30.41
C LYS A 131 -26.12 20.84 -31.61
N GLU A 132 -27.21 20.94 -32.37
CA GLU A 132 -27.38 21.88 -33.49
C GLU A 132 -28.62 22.74 -33.28
N HIS A 133 -28.49 24.05 -33.44
CA HIS A 133 -29.62 25.00 -33.36
C HIS A 133 -30.48 24.89 -32.09
N GLY A 134 -29.92 24.44 -30.97
CA GLY A 134 -30.63 24.27 -29.71
C GLY A 134 -31.25 22.88 -29.50
N GLU A 135 -31.26 22.02 -30.51
CA GLU A 135 -31.76 20.65 -30.45
C GLU A 135 -30.61 19.63 -30.36
N LEU A 136 -30.84 18.54 -29.62
CA LEU A 136 -29.91 17.41 -29.54
C LEU A 136 -30.31 16.38 -30.60
N LYS A 137 -29.50 16.25 -31.65
CA LYS A 137 -29.65 15.23 -32.68
C LYS A 137 -28.65 14.10 -32.48
N SER A 138 -29.03 12.88 -32.87
CA SER A 138 -28.06 11.77 -32.92
C SER A 138 -27.13 11.92 -34.13
N ILE A 139 -25.95 11.28 -34.08
CA ILE A 139 -25.09 11.19 -35.27
C ILE A 139 -25.80 10.52 -36.45
N GLU A 140 -26.60 9.50 -36.18
CA GLU A 140 -27.35 8.77 -37.20
C GLU A 140 -28.31 9.70 -37.96
N GLU A 141 -29.07 10.52 -37.23
CA GLU A 141 -29.95 11.56 -37.82
C GLU A 141 -29.15 12.54 -38.66
N LYS A 142 -27.96 12.94 -38.21
CA LYS A 142 -27.12 13.90 -38.94
C LYS A 142 -26.57 13.31 -40.24
N LEU A 143 -26.06 12.08 -40.22
CA LEU A 143 -25.52 11.40 -41.40
C LEU A 143 -26.60 11.14 -42.46
N ARG A 144 -27.82 10.83 -42.03
CA ARG A 144 -28.96 10.65 -42.93
C ARG A 144 -29.37 11.97 -43.60
N GLN A 145 -29.30 13.09 -42.89
CA GLN A 145 -29.59 14.44 -43.41
C GLN A 145 -28.53 14.94 -44.40
N SER A 146 -27.27 14.57 -44.24
CA SER A 146 -26.17 15.02 -45.13
C SER A 146 -26.00 14.18 -46.40
N SER A 147 -26.75 13.07 -46.54
CA SER A 147 -26.67 12.16 -47.69
C SER A 147 -27.75 12.44 -48.75
N THR A 148 -28.52 13.52 -48.57
CA THR A 148 -29.54 14.05 -49.51
C THR A 148 -29.09 15.41 -49.98
#